data_AF-A0A423MLX2-F1
#
_entry.id   AF-A0A423MLX2-F1
#
_cell.length_a   1.000
_cell.length_b   1.000
_cell.length_c   1.000
_cell.angle_alpha   90.00
_cell.angle_beta   90.00
_cell.angle_gamma   90.00
#
_symmetry.space_group_name_H-M   'P 1'
#
loop_
_entity.id
_entity.type
_entity.pdbx_description
1 polymer ?
#
loop_
_entity_poly.entity_id
_entity_poly.type
_entity_poly.pdbx_seq_one_letter_code
_entity_poly.pdbx_strand_id
1 'polypeptide(L)' 'MEDIFVVKRCNKIIIHGRRAEDSQHDPAEATSWFRICDTRTGGFIGDGYDMEGEARRECTRLNAVSSPLPARESSG' A
#
# COMPACT_ATOMS: atom_id res chain seq x y z
N MET A 1 -19.55 6.99 4.88
CA MET A 1 -18.59 5.96 5.30
C MET A 1 -17.21 6.50 4.94
N GLU A 2 -16.38 6.85 5.93
CA GLU A 2 -14.99 7.24 5.63
C GLU A 2 -14.16 5.99 5.35
N ASP A 3 -13.24 6.08 4.40
CA ASP A 3 -12.32 4.99 4.09
C ASP A 3 -11.31 4.80 5.23
N ILE A 4 -11.32 3.61 5.83
CA ILE A 4 -10.41 3.22 6.92
C ILE A 4 -9.02 2.92 6.34
N PHE A 5 -8.97 2.47 5.10
CA PHE A 5 -7.75 2.21 4.37
C PHE A 5 -7.60 3.14 3.18
N VAL A 6 -6.39 3.64 2.95
CA VAL A 6 -6.07 4.52 1.82
C VAL A 6 -4.79 4.07 1.12
N VAL A 7 -4.77 4.17 -0.21
CA VAL A 7 -3.57 3.93 -1.00
C VAL A 7 -2.67 5.16 -0.93
N LYS A 8 -1.40 4.97 -0.59
CA LYS A 8 -0.35 6.00 -0.69
C LYS A 8 0.73 5.57 -1.66
N ARG A 9 1.09 6.48 -2.57
CA ARG A 9 2.29 6.36 -3.41
C ARG A 9 3.52 6.64 -2.54
N CYS A 10 4.53 5.82 -2.67
CA CYS A 10 5.80 5.93 -1.98
C CYS A 10 6.94 5.86 -3.01
N ASN A 11 8.04 6.53 -2.69
CA ASN A 11 9.25 6.45 -3.50
C ASN A 11 10.02 5.19 -3.12
N LYS A 12 10.46 4.42 -4.11
CA LYS A 12 11.38 3.30 -3.91
C LYS A 12 12.79 3.86 -4.05
N ILE A 13 13.59 3.74 -3.00
CA ILE A 13 15.03 3.96 -3.07
C ILE A 13 15.66 2.59 -3.14
N ILE A 14 16.21 2.23 -4.29
CA ILE A 14 16.89 0.94 -4.46
C ILE A 14 18.36 1.16 -4.10
N ILE A 15 18.82 0.54 -3.01
CA ILE A 15 20.22 0.60 -2.59
C ILE A 15 20.91 -0.67 -3.12
N HIS A 16 21.73 -0.52 -4.16
CA HIS A 16 22.59 -1.59 -4.65
C HIS A 16 23.85 -1.64 -3.78
N GLY A 17 24.19 -2.82 -3.24
CA GLY A 17 25.45 -3.02 -2.53
C GLY A 17 26.63 -2.85 -3.50
N ARG A 18 27.60 -2.00 -3.17
CA ARG A 18 28.79 -1.77 -4.01
C ARG A 18 29.92 -2.73 -3.61
N ARG A 19 30.58 -3.33 -4.59
CA ARG A 19 31.95 -3.88 -4.43
C ARG A 19 32.95 -2.80 -4.86
N ALA A 20 34.16 -2.83 -4.29
CA ALA A 20 35.16 -1.75 -4.41
C ALA A 20 35.59 -1.39 -5.85
N GLU A 21 35.25 -2.19 -6.84
CA GLU A 21 35.64 -2.03 -8.25
C GLU A 21 34.45 -1.67 -9.16
N ASP A 22 33.23 -1.57 -8.61
CA ASP A 22 32.02 -1.35 -9.39
C ASP A 22 31.80 0.15 -9.64
N SER A 23 32.20 0.61 -10.82
CA SER A 23 32.08 2.01 -11.26
C SER A 23 30.77 2.30 -12.01
N GLN A 24 29.88 1.30 -12.13
CA GLN A 24 28.67 1.43 -12.92
C GLN A 24 27.56 2.05 -12.07
N HIS A 25 27.34 3.35 -12.26
CA HIS A 25 26.19 4.05 -11.72
C HIS A 25 25.06 3.96 -12.75
N ASP A 26 24.26 2.90 -12.70
CA ASP A 26 22.96 2.99 -13.35
C ASP A 26 22.18 4.14 -12.70
N PRO A 27 21.55 5.02 -13.49
CA PRO A 27 20.76 6.11 -12.93
C PRO A 27 19.71 5.51 -12.00
N ALA A 28 19.52 6.13 -10.83
CA ALA A 28 18.48 5.71 -9.91
C ALA A 28 17.12 5.84 -10.63
N GLU A 29 16.58 4.72 -11.10
CA GLU A 29 15.23 4.70 -11.64
C GLU A 29 14.28 5.06 -10.50
N ALA A 30 13.52 6.13 -10.70
CA ALA A 30 12.47 6.53 -9.76
C ALA A 30 11.31 5.54 -9.86
N THR A 31 11.48 4.33 -9.33
CA THR A 31 10.38 3.38 -9.22
C THR A 31 9.45 3.87 -8.11
N SER A 32 8.17 4.01 -8.43
CA SER A 32 7.14 4.23 -7.42
C SER A 32 6.59 2.89 -6.96
N TRP A 33 6.28 2.79 -5.68
CA TRP A 33 5.54 1.67 -5.13
C TRP A 33 4.36 2.21 -4.33
N PHE A 34 3.35 1.39 -4.11
CA PHE A 34 2.13 1.78 -3.43
C PHE A 34 1.99 0.95 -2.15
N ARG A 35 1.42 1.57 -1.14
CA ARG A 35 1.10 0.93 0.13
C ARG A 35 -0.33 1.27 0.55
N ILE A 36 -0.92 0.40 1.36
CA ILE A 36 -2.23 0.56 1.96
C ILE A 36 -2.02 0.99 3.42
N CYS A 37 -2.37 2.23 3.72
CA CYS A 37 -2.29 2.80 5.06
C CYS A 37 -3.61 2.66 5.80
N ASP A 38 -3.54 2.33 7.09
CA ASP A 38 -4.69 2.38 8.01
C ASP A 38 -4.76 3.79 8.62
N THR A 39 -5.85 4.50 8.37
CA THR A 39 -6.05 5.87 8.84
C THR A 39 -6.36 5.93 10.33
N ARG A 40 -6.84 4.84 10.94
CA ARG A 40 -7.20 4.76 12.36
C ARG A 40 -5.98 4.60 13.25
N THR A 41 -5.03 3.76 12.82
CA THR A 41 -3.81 3.48 13.59
C THR A 41 -2.61 4.32 13.15
N GLY A 42 -2.69 4.94 11.97
CA GLY A 42 -1.55 5.59 11.32
C GLY A 42 -0.51 4.61 10.77
N GLY A 43 -0.80 3.30 10.84
CA GLY A 43 0.05 2.23 10.34
C GLY A 43 -0.18 1.88 8.88
N PHE A 44 0.33 0.72 8.47
CA PHE A 44 0.10 0.13 7.15
C PHE A 44 -0.22 -1.35 7.28
N ILE A 45 -1.06 -1.85 6.38
CA ILE A 45 -1.54 -3.24 6.36
C ILE A 45 -1.10 -3.98 5.09
N GLY A 46 -0.69 -3.25 4.06
CA GLY A 46 -0.12 -3.82 2.84
C GLY A 46 0.89 -2.86 2.23
N ASP A 47 1.96 -3.38 1.67
CA ASP A 47 3.00 -2.64 0.98
C ASP A 47 3.56 -3.48 -0.17
N GLY A 48 4.47 -2.91 -0.96
CA GLY A 48 5.14 -3.67 -2.04
C GLY A 48 4.42 -3.67 -3.39
N TYR A 49 3.30 -2.94 -3.56
CA TYR A 49 2.59 -2.93 -4.83
C TYR A 49 3.33 -2.08 -5.86
N ASP A 50 3.74 -2.67 -6.98
CA ASP A 50 4.35 -1.92 -8.08
C ASP A 50 3.28 -1.14 -8.91
N MET A 51 2.03 -1.62 -8.93
CA MET A 51 0.93 -1.02 -9.69
C MET A 51 -0.15 -0.40 -8.79
N GLU A 52 -0.52 0.85 -9.05
CA GLU A 52 -1.58 1.54 -8.28
C GLU A 52 -2.91 0.81 -8.35
N GLY A 53 -3.27 0.24 -9.51
CA GLY A 53 -4.52 -0.46 -9.71
C GLY A 53 -4.66 -1.73 -8.87
N GLU A 54 -3.56 -2.39 -8.52
CA GLU A 54 -3.59 -3.54 -7.60
C GLU A 54 -3.78 -3.09 -6.16
N ALA A 55 -3.00 -2.09 -5.73
CA ALA A 55 -3.16 -1.48 -4.41
C ALA A 55 -4.59 -0.93 -4.21
N ARG A 56 -5.16 -0.31 -5.24
CA ARG A 56 -6.53 0.23 -5.21
C ARG A 56 -7.58 -0.87 -5.07
N ARG A 57 -7.47 -1.94 -5.88
CA ARG A 57 -8.40 -3.08 -5.81
C ARG A 57 -8.40 -3.71 -4.42
N GLU A 58 -7.22 -3.91 -3.85
CA GLU A 58 -7.09 -4.48 -2.52
C GLU A 58 -7.59 -3.52 -1.43
N CYS A 59 -7.27 -2.24 -1.53
CA CYS A 59 -7.78 -1.21 -0.61
C CYS A 59 -9.31 -1.17 -0.61
N THR A 60 -9.95 -1.22 -1.78
CA THR A 60 -11.41 -1.28 -1.90
C THR A 60 -11.97 -2.54 -1.25
N ARG A 61 -11.33 -3.71 -1.45
CA ARG A 61 -11.74 -4.96 -0.81
C ARG A 61 -11.66 -4.85 0.71
N LEU A 62 -10.57 -4.29 1.25
CA LEU A 62 -10.37 -4.10 2.68
C LEU A 62 -11.39 -3.13 3.29
N ASN A 63 -11.67 -2.02 2.62
CA ASN A 63 -12.72 -1.07 3.06
C ASN A 63 -14.12 -1.71 3.02
N ALA A 64 -14.42 -2.54 2.01
CA ALA A 64 -15.72 -3.22 1.90
C ALA A 64 -15.96 -4.21 3.06
N VAL A 65 -14.94 -4.98 3.45
CA VAL A 65 -15.07 -5.96 4.56
C VAL A 65 -14.96 -5.31 5.94
N SER A 66 -14.30 -4.17 6.04
CA SER A 66 -14.12 -3.44 7.32
C SER A 66 -15.20 -2.40 7.57
N SER A 67 -16.02 -2.11 6.55
CA SER A 67 -17.26 -1.38 6.74
C SER A 67 -18.15 -2.16 7.72
N PRO A 68 -18.65 -1.53 8.80
CA PRO A 68 -19.67 -2.13 9.62
C PRO A 68 -20.85 -2.42 8.70
N LEU A 69 -21.07 -3.70 8.38
CA LEU A 69 -22.40 -4.13 8.01
C LEU A 69 -23.29 -3.71 9.20
N PRO A 70 -24.44 -3.05 8.99
CA PRO A 70 -25.43 -3.03 10.05
C PRO A 70 -25.64 -4.50 10.42
N ALA A 71 -25.34 -4.86 11.67
CA ALA A 71 -25.64 -6.17 12.18
C ALA A 71 -27.10 -6.44 11.78
N ARG A 72 -27.35 -7.47 10.96
CA ARG A 72 -28.72 -7.91 10.71
C ARG A 72 -29.31 -8.16 12.08
N GLU A 73 -30.22 -7.29 12.51
CA GLU A 73 -31.07 -7.55 13.65
C GLU A 73 -31.81 -8.83 13.28
N SER A 74 -31.35 -9.96 13.82
CA SER A 74 -32.12 -11.19 13.85
C SER A 74 -33.28 -10.93 14.79
N SER A 75 -34.35 -10.35 14.28
CA SER A 75 -35.65 -10.41 14.91
C SER A 75 -36.13 -11.85 14.82
N GLY A 76 -35.97 -12.59 15.92
CA GLY A 76 -36.49 -13.94 16.13
C GLY A 76 -37.03 -14.05 17.54
#